data_AF-A0A951M1J6-F1
#
_entry.id   AF-A0A951M1J6-F1
#
_cell.length_a   1.000
_cell.length_b   1.000
_cell.length_c   1.000
_cell.angle_alpha   90.00
_cell.angle_beta   90.00
_cell.angle_gamma   90.00
#
_symmetry.space_group_name_H-M   'P 1'
#
loop_
_entity.id
_entity.type
_entity.pdbx_description
1 polymer ?
#
loop_
_entity_poly.entity_id
_entity_poly.type
_entity_poly.pdbx_seq_one_letter_code
_entity_poly.pdbx_strand_id
1 'polypeptide(L)'
;MKDFYQVLQVSPSATQEEIKKAFRRLALRYHPDKNSSPDAALHYQQIQEAWQTLKDRHTRAAYNYKRYINTPKQSRPVAGSIEELLQLSAAFQRKIGGLDPFRADLDLISFEAADLLSPAHLELALNNKPASDLFLEQILSSLTVLPFPMLDSLLPKLSKLAENDAAAAARLKDFVRQARIGYFWSRYKIVLALAVAAVFCLLLLLVR
;
A
#
# COMPACT_ATOMS: atom_id res chain seq x y z
N MET A 1 1.56 -9.28 19.92
CA MET A 1 1.18 -7.87 19.67
C MET A 1 -0.34 -7.79 19.61
N LYS A 2 -0.97 -6.76 20.18
CA LYS A 2 -2.44 -6.58 20.08
C LYS A 2 -2.84 -6.25 18.64
N ASP A 3 -3.96 -6.80 18.17
CA ASP A 3 -4.53 -6.44 16.86
C ASP A 3 -5.49 -5.25 17.00
N PHE A 4 -5.01 -4.07 16.64
CA PHE A 4 -5.77 -2.81 16.75
C PHE A 4 -6.93 -2.72 15.76
N TYR A 5 -6.89 -3.47 14.66
CA TYR A 5 -8.02 -3.57 13.74
C TYR A 5 -9.15 -4.39 14.36
N GLN A 6 -8.81 -5.47 15.06
CA GLN A 6 -9.79 -6.25 15.83
C GLN A 6 -10.38 -5.44 16.99
N VAL A 7 -9.55 -4.68 17.72
CA VAL A 7 -10.02 -3.78 18.80
C VAL A 7 -11.04 -2.76 18.28
N LEU A 8 -10.78 -2.16 17.11
CA LEU A 8 -11.71 -1.23 16.48
C LEU A 8 -12.83 -1.93 15.67
N GLN A 9 -12.83 -3.25 15.58
CA GLN A 9 -13.80 -4.05 14.82
C GLN A 9 -13.89 -3.60 13.34
N VAL A 10 -12.73 -3.44 12.71
CA VAL A 10 -12.59 -3.05 11.30
C VAL A 10 -11.61 -3.99 10.58
N SER A 11 -11.71 -4.03 9.25
CA SER A 11 -10.72 -4.73 8.42
C SER A 11 -9.35 -4.03 8.48
N PRO A 12 -8.22 -4.75 8.34
CA PRO A 12 -6.91 -4.14 8.07
C PRO A 12 -6.90 -3.21 6.85
N SER A 13 -7.78 -3.47 5.87
CA SER A 13 -7.99 -2.63 4.70
C SER A 13 -8.97 -1.47 4.90
N ALA A 14 -9.41 -1.21 6.13
CA ALA A 14 -10.34 -0.12 6.42
C ALA A 14 -9.74 1.25 6.05
N THR A 15 -10.59 2.09 5.48
CA THR A 15 -10.25 3.48 5.17
C THR A 15 -10.12 4.31 6.45
N GLN A 16 -9.48 5.47 6.35
CA GLN A 16 -9.33 6.38 7.50
C GLN A 16 -10.68 6.80 8.09
N GLU A 17 -11.69 6.99 7.24
CA GLU A 17 -13.04 7.34 7.66
C GLU A 17 -13.75 6.18 8.36
N GLU A 18 -13.55 4.94 7.92
CA GLU A 18 -14.10 3.76 8.59
C GLU A 18 -13.49 3.57 9.98
N ILE A 19 -12.17 3.73 10.11
CA ILE A 19 -11.47 3.69 11.41
C ILE A 19 -12.01 4.77 12.34
N LYS A 20 -12.17 6.00 11.85
CA LYS A 20 -12.71 7.13 12.61
C LYS A 20 -14.16 6.91 13.04
N LYS A 21 -14.99 6.35 12.16
CA LYS A 21 -16.39 6.01 12.45
C LYS A 21 -16.48 4.91 13.50
N ALA A 22 -15.64 3.87 13.39
CA ALA A 22 -15.58 2.78 14.35
C ALA A 22 -15.13 3.25 15.73
N PHE A 23 -14.08 4.08 15.79
CA PHE A 23 -13.63 4.72 17.03
C PHE A 23 -14.77 5.49 17.70
N ARG A 24 -15.47 6.38 16.98
CA ARG A 24 -16.58 7.17 17.53
C ARG A 24 -17.69 6.27 18.11
N ARG A 25 -18.08 5.23 17.36
CA ARG A 25 -19.11 4.27 17.79
C ARG A 25 -18.69 3.53 19.08
N LEU A 26 -17.46 3.03 19.13
CA LEU A 26 -16.96 2.25 20.27
C LEU A 26 -16.67 3.13 21.48
N ALA A 27 -16.12 4.33 21.28
CA ALA A 27 -15.88 5.30 22.34
C ALA A 27 -17.18 5.70 23.04
N LEU A 28 -18.28 5.90 22.31
CA LEU A 28 -19.60 6.18 22.90
C LEU A 28 -20.15 4.99 23.70
N ARG A 29 -19.91 3.75 23.23
CA ARG A 29 -20.40 2.52 23.88
C ARG A 29 -19.65 2.19 25.17
N TYR A 30 -18.35 2.46 25.21
CA TYR A 30 -17.46 2.11 26.33
C TYR A 30 -17.02 3.32 27.16
N HIS A 31 -17.61 4.50 26.95
CA HIS A 31 -17.27 5.69 27.73
C HIS A 31 -17.51 5.45 29.23
N PRO A 32 -16.55 5.73 30.13
CA PRO A 32 -16.68 5.45 31.55
C PRO A 32 -17.91 6.13 32.19
N ASP A 33 -18.24 7.36 31.77
CA ASP A 33 -19.42 8.08 32.26
C ASP A 33 -20.77 7.46 31.84
N LYS A 34 -20.79 6.65 30.77
CA LYS A 34 -22.02 6.08 30.20
C LYS A 34 -22.14 4.58 30.40
N ASN A 35 -21.06 3.90 30.74
CA ASN A 35 -21.00 2.46 30.88
C ASN A 35 -20.32 2.07 32.18
N SER A 36 -21.14 1.61 33.14
CA SER A 36 -20.70 1.21 34.48
C SER A 36 -20.19 -0.23 34.56
N SER A 37 -20.02 -0.93 33.42
CA SER A 37 -19.41 -2.25 33.41
C SER A 37 -17.96 -2.16 33.95
N PRO A 38 -17.52 -3.11 34.80
CA PRO A 38 -16.16 -3.11 35.34
C PRO A 38 -15.08 -3.12 34.25
N ASP A 39 -15.39 -3.67 33.07
CA ASP A 39 -14.44 -3.74 31.96
C ASP A 39 -14.48 -2.52 31.04
N ALA A 40 -15.42 -1.58 31.21
CA ALA A 40 -15.62 -0.46 30.29
C ALA A 40 -14.37 0.42 30.17
N ALA A 41 -13.73 0.74 31.29
CA ALA A 41 -12.50 1.53 31.32
C ALA A 41 -11.34 0.86 30.57
N LEU A 42 -11.18 -0.46 30.75
CA LEU A 42 -10.15 -1.25 30.06
C LEU A 42 -10.39 -1.27 28.54
N HIS A 43 -11.63 -1.53 28.11
CA HIS A 43 -12.00 -1.50 26.69
C HIS A 43 -11.78 -0.12 26.09
N TYR A 44 -12.20 0.94 26.79
CA TYR A 44 -12.03 2.32 26.33
C TYR A 44 -10.56 2.69 26.16
N GLN A 45 -9.70 2.29 27.09
CA GLN A 45 -8.25 2.49 26.98
C GLN A 45 -7.67 1.78 25.74
N GLN A 46 -8.07 0.54 25.48
CA GLN A 46 -7.64 -0.20 24.29
C GLN A 46 -8.12 0.45 22.99
N ILE A 47 -9.38 0.93 22.96
CA ILE A 47 -9.96 1.65 21.83
C ILE A 47 -9.18 2.95 21.55
N GLN A 48 -8.80 3.69 22.60
CA GLN A 48 -7.98 4.88 22.46
C GLN A 48 -6.58 4.55 21.94
N GLU A 49 -5.91 3.53 22.48
CA GLU A 49 -4.59 3.07 22.01
C GLU A 49 -4.61 2.69 20.52
N ALA A 50 -5.63 1.93 20.11
CA ALA A 50 -5.83 1.53 18.72
C ALA A 50 -6.08 2.74 17.81
N TRP A 51 -6.95 3.68 18.22
CA TRP A 51 -7.20 4.91 17.46
C TRP A 51 -5.94 5.77 17.31
N GLN A 52 -5.20 6.02 18.38
CA GLN A 52 -3.98 6.84 18.31
C GLN A 52 -2.95 6.25 17.34
N THR A 53 -2.90 4.92 17.26
CA THR A 53 -1.99 4.21 16.34
C THR A 53 -2.50 4.25 14.89
N LEU A 54 -3.81 4.06 14.67
CA LEU A 54 -4.39 3.90 13.34
C LEU A 54 -4.94 5.19 12.70
N LYS A 55 -4.99 6.30 13.46
CA LYS A 55 -5.57 7.57 12.98
C LYS A 55 -4.72 8.30 11.92
N ASP A 56 -3.41 8.12 11.99
CA ASP A 56 -2.44 8.82 11.14
C ASP A 56 -1.73 7.82 10.23
N ARG A 57 -1.44 8.26 9.00
CA ARG A 57 -0.83 7.40 7.98
C ARG A 57 0.53 6.88 8.41
N HIS A 58 1.36 7.73 9.02
CA HIS A 58 2.72 7.35 9.41
C HIS A 58 2.71 6.37 10.58
N THR A 59 1.92 6.64 11.62
CA THR A 59 1.81 5.73 12.78
C THR A 59 1.17 4.39 12.39
N ARG A 60 0.18 4.42 11.49
CA ARG A 60 -0.46 3.22 10.96
C ARG A 60 0.50 2.40 10.12
N ALA A 61 1.27 3.01 9.22
CA ALA A 61 2.27 2.30 8.41
C ALA A 61 3.34 1.64 9.30
N ALA A 62 3.81 2.34 10.34
CA ALA A 62 4.76 1.77 11.30
C ALA A 62 4.17 0.58 12.08
N TYR A 63 2.90 0.67 12.48
CA TYR A 63 2.18 -0.44 13.10
C TYR A 63 1.99 -1.62 12.15
N ASN A 64 1.59 -1.36 10.90
CA ASN A 64 1.43 -2.35 9.86
C ASN A 64 2.75 -3.06 9.56
N TYR A 65 3.85 -2.33 9.50
CA TYR A 65 5.18 -2.91 9.35
C TYR A 65 5.54 -3.83 10.53
N LYS A 66 5.32 -3.37 11.77
CA LYS A 66 5.50 -4.20 12.98
C LYS A 66 4.61 -5.45 12.95
N ARG A 67 3.36 -5.34 12.51
CA ARG A 67 2.45 -6.48 12.33
C ARG A 67 3.00 -7.46 11.30
N TYR A 68 3.47 -6.95 10.18
CA TYR A 68 4.02 -7.73 9.09
C TYR A 68 5.27 -8.52 9.53
N ILE A 69 6.24 -7.89 10.22
CA ILE A 69 7.49 -8.56 10.66
C ILE A 69 7.28 -9.56 11.80
N ASN A 70 6.22 -9.41 12.58
CA ASN A 70 5.85 -10.36 13.61
C ASN A 70 4.96 -11.50 13.09
N THR A 71 4.64 -11.52 11.79
CA THR A 71 3.97 -12.66 11.16
C THR A 71 4.97 -13.83 11.07
N PRO A 72 4.56 -15.09 11.35
CA PRO A 72 5.48 -16.22 11.34
C PRO A 72 6.33 -16.30 10.06
N LYS A 73 7.61 -16.67 10.17
CA LYS A 73 8.56 -16.76 9.03
C LYS A 73 8.03 -17.62 7.87
N GLN A 74 7.19 -18.61 8.15
CA GLN A 74 6.53 -19.46 7.15
C GLN A 74 5.66 -18.66 6.16
N SER A 75 5.31 -17.41 6.48
CA SER A 75 4.52 -16.50 5.65
C SER A 75 5.36 -15.60 4.73
N ARG A 76 6.69 -15.68 4.79
CA ARG A 76 7.64 -14.91 3.96
C ARG A 76 8.62 -15.85 3.26
N PRO A 77 8.16 -16.54 2.21
CA PRO A 77 9.01 -17.48 1.50
C PRO A 77 10.21 -16.75 0.89
N VAL A 78 11.41 -17.28 1.16
CA VAL A 78 12.64 -16.88 0.49
C VAL A 78 12.90 -17.95 -0.56
N ALA A 79 12.88 -17.57 -1.84
CA ALA A 79 13.21 -18.47 -2.92
C ALA A 79 14.67 -18.90 -2.82
N GLY A 80 14.90 -20.21 -2.84
CA GLY A 80 16.23 -20.82 -2.98
C GLY A 80 16.63 -21.04 -4.43
N SER A 81 15.70 -20.92 -5.38
CA SER A 81 15.94 -21.13 -6.80
C SER A 81 15.23 -20.10 -7.68
N ILE A 82 15.65 -20.01 -8.93
CA ILE A 82 14.99 -19.16 -9.94
C ILE A 82 13.54 -19.60 -10.18
N GLU A 83 13.30 -20.92 -10.20
CA GLU A 83 11.95 -21.45 -10.39
C GLU A 83 11.02 -21.02 -9.24
N GLU A 84 11.48 -21.18 -7.99
CA GLU A 84 10.75 -20.72 -6.82
C GLU A 84 10.49 -19.21 -6.86
N LEU A 85 11.49 -18.42 -7.26
CA LEU A 85 11.33 -16.95 -7.36
C LEU A 85 10.24 -16.57 -8.37
N LEU A 86 10.23 -17.21 -9.54
CA LEU A 86 9.21 -16.97 -10.56
C LEU A 86 7.82 -17.46 -10.12
N GLN A 87 7.76 -18.56 -9.37
CA GLN A 87 6.50 -19.01 -8.76
C GLN A 87 5.98 -18.02 -7.71
N LEU A 88 6.85 -17.49 -6.86
CA LEU A 88 6.50 -16.52 -5.83
C LEU A 88 5.99 -15.19 -6.43
N SER A 89 6.69 -14.66 -7.43
CA SER A 89 6.28 -13.44 -8.13
C SER A 89 4.98 -13.63 -8.93
N ALA A 90 4.80 -14.78 -9.59
CA ALA A 90 3.52 -15.11 -10.23
C ALA A 90 2.37 -15.28 -9.22
N ALA A 91 2.63 -15.86 -8.04
CA ALA A 91 1.64 -15.97 -6.97
C ALA A 91 1.25 -14.58 -6.43
N PHE A 92 2.23 -13.71 -6.23
CA PHE A 92 1.99 -12.32 -5.86
C PHE A 92 1.17 -11.57 -6.91
N GLN A 93 1.55 -11.65 -8.19
CA GLN A 93 0.81 -11.00 -9.29
C GLN A 93 -0.65 -11.46 -9.34
N ARG A 94 -0.91 -12.78 -9.25
CA ARG A 94 -2.28 -13.32 -9.21
C ARG A 94 -3.07 -12.85 -8.00
N LYS A 95 -2.43 -12.82 -6.82
CA LYS A 95 -3.03 -12.28 -5.61
C LYS A 95 -3.46 -10.84 -5.82
N ILE A 96 -2.59 -9.98 -6.35
CA ILE A 96 -2.91 -8.57 -6.59
C ILE A 96 -4.00 -8.39 -7.64
N GLY A 97 -3.95 -9.15 -8.74
CA GLY A 97 -4.94 -9.08 -9.82
C GLY A 97 -6.38 -9.42 -9.39
N GLY A 98 -6.55 -10.14 -8.27
CA GLY A 98 -7.85 -10.46 -7.70
C GLY A 98 -8.37 -9.50 -6.63
N LEU A 99 -7.60 -8.46 -6.26
CA LEU A 99 -7.99 -7.53 -5.20
C LEU A 99 -8.87 -6.40 -5.74
N ASP A 100 -9.85 -5.99 -4.93
CA ASP A 100 -10.51 -4.70 -5.10
C ASP A 100 -9.51 -3.58 -4.70
N PRO A 101 -9.09 -2.70 -5.65
CA PRO A 101 -8.11 -1.66 -5.38
C PRO A 101 -8.54 -0.68 -4.27
N PHE A 102 -9.85 -0.51 -4.04
CA PHE A 102 -10.38 0.38 -3.01
C PHE A 102 -10.44 -0.27 -1.63
N ARG A 103 -10.22 -1.59 -1.56
CA ARG A 103 -10.27 -2.41 -0.34
C ARG A 103 -8.96 -3.17 -0.10
N ALA A 104 -7.89 -2.81 -0.80
CA ALA A 104 -6.59 -3.42 -0.67
C ALA A 104 -5.80 -2.83 0.51
N ASP A 105 -5.10 -3.69 1.26
CA ASP A 105 -4.10 -3.26 2.25
C ASP A 105 -2.80 -2.90 1.52
N LEU A 106 -2.68 -1.63 1.13
CA LEU A 106 -1.56 -1.13 0.33
C LEU A 106 -0.21 -1.24 1.06
N ASP A 107 -0.21 -1.12 2.40
CA ASP A 107 1.01 -1.26 3.19
C ASP A 107 1.51 -2.70 3.09
N LEU A 108 0.62 -3.68 3.27
CA LEU A 108 0.96 -5.10 3.12
C LEU A 108 1.51 -5.41 1.72
N ILE A 109 0.86 -4.92 0.66
CA ILE A 109 1.32 -5.10 -0.73
C ILE A 109 2.72 -4.52 -0.90
N SER A 110 2.96 -3.31 -0.38
CA SER A 110 4.27 -2.66 -0.47
C SER A 110 5.35 -3.44 0.28
N PHE A 111 5.03 -4.05 1.42
CA PHE A 111 6.00 -4.85 2.17
C PHE A 111 6.28 -6.19 1.50
N GLU A 112 5.26 -6.88 0.99
CA GLU A 112 5.43 -8.12 0.23
C GLU A 112 6.26 -7.90 -1.04
N ALA A 113 6.02 -6.80 -1.76
CA ALA A 113 6.86 -6.41 -2.88
C ALA A 113 8.30 -6.11 -2.45
N ALA A 114 8.50 -5.49 -1.29
CA ALA A 114 9.83 -5.21 -0.76
C ALA A 114 10.60 -6.50 -0.39
N ASP A 115 9.90 -7.53 0.11
CA ASP A 115 10.44 -8.85 0.42
C ASP A 115 10.74 -9.65 -0.86
N LEU A 116 9.87 -9.56 -1.89
CA LEU A 116 10.16 -10.12 -3.22
C LEU A 116 11.41 -9.49 -3.83
N LEU A 117 11.60 -8.18 -3.67
CA LEU A 117 12.79 -7.45 -4.10
C LEU A 117 13.93 -7.49 -3.06
N SER A 118 14.02 -8.56 -2.26
CA SER A 118 15.13 -8.75 -1.32
C SER A 118 16.46 -8.94 -2.05
N PRO A 119 17.61 -8.64 -1.41
CA PRO A 119 18.93 -8.85 -2.02
C PRO A 119 19.13 -10.27 -2.56
N ALA A 120 18.70 -11.30 -1.82
CA ALA A 120 18.82 -12.70 -2.23
C ALA A 120 18.04 -13.00 -3.52
N HIS A 121 16.81 -12.50 -3.65
CA HIS A 121 16.01 -12.69 -4.86
C HIS A 121 16.57 -11.89 -6.05
N LEU A 122 17.08 -10.68 -5.81
CA LEU A 122 17.73 -9.88 -6.85
C LEU A 122 18.97 -10.60 -7.39
N GLU A 123 19.79 -11.20 -6.52
CA GLU A 123 20.94 -12.01 -6.93
C GLU A 123 20.53 -13.21 -7.78
N LEU A 124 19.48 -13.95 -7.38
CA LEU A 124 18.96 -15.06 -8.17
C LEU A 124 18.48 -14.61 -9.56
N ALA A 125 17.73 -13.51 -9.63
CA ALA A 125 17.20 -12.98 -10.89
C ALA A 125 18.31 -12.49 -11.82
N LEU A 126 19.27 -11.72 -11.31
CA LEU A 126 20.34 -11.11 -12.11
C LEU A 126 21.28 -12.15 -12.74
N ASN A 127 21.38 -13.34 -12.17
CA ASN A 127 22.17 -14.44 -12.71
C ASN A 127 21.52 -15.15 -13.91
N ASN A 128 20.27 -14.80 -14.27
CA ASN A 128 19.56 -15.40 -15.39
C ASN A 128 18.70 -14.36 -16.10
N LYS A 129 19.15 -13.89 -17.27
CA LYS A 129 18.47 -12.81 -18.01
C LYS A 129 16.99 -13.08 -18.31
N PRO A 130 16.59 -14.22 -18.92
CA PRO A 130 15.17 -14.54 -19.11
C PRO A 130 14.35 -14.49 -17.82
N ALA A 131 14.90 -14.98 -16.70
CA ALA A 131 14.22 -14.92 -15.42
C ALA A 131 14.12 -13.49 -14.87
N SER A 132 15.18 -12.69 -14.99
CA SER A 132 15.17 -11.27 -14.62
C SER A 132 14.09 -10.49 -15.36
N ASP A 133 13.98 -10.71 -16.67
CA ASP A 133 12.97 -10.06 -17.51
C ASP A 133 11.55 -10.44 -17.10
N LEU A 134 11.29 -11.74 -16.90
CA LEU A 134 9.98 -12.20 -16.48
C LEU A 134 9.62 -11.72 -15.07
N PHE A 135 10.58 -11.78 -14.15
CA PHE A 135 10.41 -11.32 -12.77
C PHE A 135 10.10 -9.82 -12.74
N LEU A 136 10.83 -9.00 -13.51
CA LEU A 136 10.57 -7.56 -13.63
C LEU A 136 9.15 -7.30 -14.16
N GLU A 137 8.72 -7.98 -15.23
CA GLU A 137 7.36 -7.82 -15.78
C GLU A 137 6.26 -8.13 -14.76
N GLN A 138 6.39 -9.26 -14.05
CA GLN A 138 5.42 -9.67 -13.04
C GLN A 138 5.36 -8.67 -11.88
N ILE A 139 6.52 -8.15 -11.44
CA ILE A 139 6.60 -7.14 -10.40
C ILE A 139 6.01 -5.81 -10.87
N LEU A 140 6.39 -5.29 -12.04
CA LEU A 140 5.84 -4.02 -12.53
C LEU A 140 4.32 -4.09 -12.72
N SER A 141 3.81 -5.19 -13.28
CA SER A 141 2.37 -5.43 -13.44
C SER A 141 1.63 -5.41 -12.10
N SER A 142 2.15 -6.09 -11.08
CA SER A 142 1.55 -6.15 -9.75
C SER A 142 1.66 -4.85 -8.96
N LEU A 143 2.65 -4.00 -9.26
CA LEU A 143 2.85 -2.73 -8.56
C LEU A 143 1.96 -1.57 -9.05
N THR A 144 1.19 -1.76 -10.14
CA THR A 144 0.27 -0.74 -10.68
C THR A 144 -0.79 -0.26 -9.68
N VAL A 145 -1.13 -1.07 -8.68
CA VAL A 145 -2.11 -0.74 -7.63
C VAL A 145 -1.55 0.22 -6.57
N LEU A 146 -0.23 0.33 -6.43
CA LEU A 146 0.38 1.17 -5.41
C LEU A 146 0.45 2.63 -5.87
N PRO A 147 0.11 3.59 -5.00
CA PRO A 147 0.29 5.00 -5.30
C PRO A 147 1.79 5.33 -5.37
N PHE A 148 2.15 6.28 -6.24
CA PHE A 148 3.56 6.67 -6.48
C PHE A 148 4.40 6.91 -5.21
N PRO A 149 3.92 7.58 -4.15
CA PRO A 149 4.72 7.76 -2.93
C PRO A 149 5.14 6.47 -2.22
N MET A 150 4.43 5.35 -2.44
CA MET A 150 4.81 4.04 -1.89
C MET A 150 5.82 3.33 -2.80
N LEU A 151 5.62 3.46 -4.13
CA LEU A 151 6.56 2.94 -5.13
C LEU A 151 7.96 3.53 -5.00
N ASP A 152 8.07 4.80 -4.59
CA ASP A 152 9.34 5.53 -4.45
C ASP A 152 10.38 4.74 -3.62
N SER A 153 9.93 4.11 -2.54
CA SER A 153 10.78 3.27 -1.67
C SER A 153 11.31 1.98 -2.33
N LEU A 154 10.66 1.51 -3.40
CA LEU A 154 11.02 0.29 -4.13
C LEU A 154 11.89 0.58 -5.35
N LEU A 155 11.91 1.84 -5.84
CA LEU A 155 12.63 2.22 -7.06
C LEU A 155 14.12 1.89 -7.06
N PRO A 156 14.88 2.05 -5.95
CA PRO A 156 16.29 1.67 -5.95
C PRO A 156 16.50 0.17 -6.23
N LYS A 157 15.63 -0.69 -5.67
CA LYS A 157 15.68 -2.14 -5.86
C LYS A 157 15.30 -2.54 -7.29
N LEU A 158 14.24 -1.92 -7.83
CA LEU A 158 13.81 -2.13 -9.22
C LEU A 158 14.87 -1.66 -10.22
N SER A 159 15.53 -0.54 -9.93
CA SER A 159 16.60 0.00 -10.79
C SER A 159 17.79 -0.97 -10.86
N LYS A 160 18.15 -1.61 -9.73
CA LYS A 160 19.19 -2.64 -9.71
C LYS A 160 18.84 -3.84 -10.61
N LEU A 161 17.57 -4.25 -10.66
CA LEU A 161 17.12 -5.34 -11.53
C LEU A 161 17.24 -5.00 -13.03
N ALA A 162 17.12 -3.72 -13.37
CA ALA A 162 17.13 -3.22 -14.74
C ALA A 162 18.50 -2.64 -15.19
N GLU A 163 19.50 -2.58 -14.30
CA GLU A 163 20.73 -1.81 -14.50
C GLU A 163 21.52 -2.21 -15.76
N ASN A 164 21.57 -3.52 -16.05
CA ASN A 164 22.35 -4.08 -17.16
C ASN A 164 21.50 -4.39 -18.41
N ASP A 165 20.27 -3.88 -18.48
CA ASP A 165 19.37 -4.12 -19.61
C ASP A 165 18.62 -2.84 -20.01
N ALA A 166 18.98 -2.29 -21.18
CA ALA A 166 18.39 -1.07 -21.70
C ALA A 166 16.86 -1.19 -21.94
N ALA A 167 16.37 -2.37 -22.34
CA ALA A 167 14.94 -2.60 -22.53
C ALA A 167 14.21 -2.70 -21.19
N ALA A 168 14.81 -3.34 -20.18
CA ALA A 168 14.30 -3.35 -18.81
C ALA A 168 14.26 -1.94 -18.20
N ALA A 169 15.33 -1.16 -18.38
CA ALA A 169 15.43 0.21 -17.90
C ALA A 169 14.38 1.13 -18.56
N ALA A 170 14.14 0.97 -19.86
CA ALA A 170 13.10 1.69 -20.58
C ALA A 170 11.70 1.37 -20.03
N ARG A 171 11.39 0.08 -19.83
CA ARG A 171 10.11 -0.37 -19.24
C ARG A 171 9.89 0.20 -17.82
N LEU A 172 10.91 0.14 -16.97
CA LEU A 172 10.85 0.71 -15.63
C LEU A 172 10.61 2.22 -15.67
N LYS A 173 11.33 2.94 -16.54
CA LYS A 173 11.16 4.39 -16.72
C LYS A 173 9.74 4.74 -17.16
N ASP A 174 9.18 3.99 -18.10
CA ASP A 174 7.81 4.19 -18.57
C ASP A 174 6.78 3.90 -17.49
N PHE A 175 6.94 2.81 -16.74
CA PHE A 175 6.11 2.48 -15.58
C PHE A 175 6.13 3.61 -14.54
N VAL A 176 7.32 4.08 -14.16
CA VAL A 176 7.48 5.17 -13.18
C VAL A 176 6.81 6.47 -13.67
N ARG A 177 6.99 6.80 -14.95
CA ARG A 177 6.33 7.94 -15.57
C ARG A 177 4.81 7.83 -15.48
N GLN A 178 4.25 6.68 -15.86
CA GLN A 178 2.82 6.43 -15.81
C GLN A 178 2.27 6.49 -14.37
N ALA A 179 2.97 5.89 -13.41
CA ALA A 179 2.59 5.92 -12.00
C ALA A 179 2.57 7.35 -11.44
N ARG A 180 3.58 8.16 -11.77
CA ARG A 180 3.65 9.57 -11.34
C ARG A 180 2.53 10.40 -11.94
N ILE A 181 2.28 10.25 -13.24
CA ILE A 181 1.19 10.94 -13.94
C ILE A 181 -0.15 10.53 -13.34
N GLY A 182 -0.41 9.22 -13.18
CA GLY A 182 -1.63 8.70 -12.59
C GLY A 182 -1.87 9.22 -11.17
N TYR A 183 -0.83 9.28 -10.33
CA TYR A 183 -0.91 9.86 -8.98
C TYR A 183 -1.22 11.36 -9.01
N PHE A 184 -0.62 12.12 -9.94
CA PHE A 184 -0.93 13.54 -10.10
C PHE A 184 -2.39 13.77 -10.48
N TRP A 185 -2.89 13.05 -11.50
CA TRP A 185 -4.28 13.17 -11.93
C TRP A 185 -5.27 12.73 -10.86
N SER A 186 -4.99 11.64 -10.13
CA SER A 186 -5.89 11.19 -9.06
C SER A 186 -6.06 12.23 -7.95
N ARG A 187 -5.00 12.98 -7.65
CA ARG A 187 -4.99 14.02 -6.63
C ARG A 187 -5.62 15.34 -7.08
N TYR A 188 -5.38 15.76 -8.32
CA TYR A 188 -5.71 17.13 -8.76
C TYR A 188 -6.85 17.22 -9.79
N LYS A 189 -7.39 16.11 -10.30
CA LYS A 189 -8.44 16.14 -11.35
C LYS A 189 -9.63 17.05 -11.04
N ILE A 190 -10.16 17.01 -9.81
CA ILE A 190 -11.34 17.79 -9.42
C ILE A 190 -10.98 19.27 -9.34
N VAL A 191 -9.85 19.59 -8.69
CA VAL A 191 -9.38 20.98 -8.53
C VAL A 191 -9.10 21.60 -9.90
N LEU A 192 -8.48 20.85 -10.81
CA LEU A 192 -8.19 21.31 -12.16
C LEU A 192 -9.46 21.51 -12.98
N ALA A 193 -10.44 20.59 -12.89
CA ALA A 193 -11.73 20.74 -13.56
C ALA A 193 -12.50 21.98 -13.06
N LEU A 194 -12.50 22.22 -11.75
CA LEU A 194 -13.11 23.43 -11.16
C LEU A 194 -12.40 24.71 -11.60
N ALA A 195 -11.06 24.69 -11.66
CA ALA A 195 -10.28 25.83 -12.14
C ALA A 195 -10.58 26.15 -13.62
N VAL A 196 -10.64 25.14 -14.48
CA VAL A 196 -11.00 25.30 -15.91
C VAL A 196 -12.42 25.85 -16.05
N ALA A 197 -13.38 25.32 -15.28
CA ALA A 197 -14.75 25.82 -15.28
C ALA A 197 -14.83 27.30 -14.81
N ALA A 198 -14.09 27.67 -13.77
CA ALA A 198 -14.03 29.05 -13.28
C ALA A 198 -13.43 30.02 -14.31
N VAL A 199 -12.34 29.63 -14.99
CA VAL A 199 -11.74 30.41 -16.08
C VAL A 199 -12.74 30.58 -17.23
N PHE A 200 -13.44 29.52 -17.62
CA PHE A 200 -14.47 29.59 -18.65
C PHE A 200 -15.61 30.55 -18.27
N CYS A 201 -16.11 30.47 -17.03
CA CYS A 201 -17.10 31.42 -16.51
C CYS A 201 -16.61 32.86 -16.55
N LEU A 202 -15.34 33.12 -16.18
CA LEU A 202 -14.75 34.45 -16.20
C LEU A 202 -14.63 35.00 -17.64
N LEU A 203 -14.21 34.17 -18.59
CA LEU A 203 -14.18 34.54 -20.01
C LEU A 203 -15.57 34.88 -20.55
N LEU A 204 -16.61 34.13 -20.18
CA LEU A 204 -17.99 34.45 -20.56
C LEU A 204 -18.47 35.78 -19.98
N LEU A 205 -17.98 36.18 -18.79
CA LEU A 205 -18.30 37.47 -18.19
C LEU A 205 -17.56 38.64 -18.86
N LEU A 206 -16.36 38.42 -19.41
CA LEU A 206 -15.57 39.45 -20.09
C LEU A 206 -16.03 39.73 -21.54
N VAL A 207 -16.78 38.82 -22.14
CA VAL A 207 -17.30 38.94 -23.53
C VAL A 207 -18.69 39.61 -23.56
N ARG A 208 -19.29 39.92 -22.40
CA ARG A 208 -20.53 40.69 -22.26
C ARG A 208 -20.25 42.13 -21.91
#